data_AF-A0A2S6GM64-F1
#
_entry.id   AF-A0A2S6GM64-F1
#
_cell.length_a   1.000
_cell.length_b   1.000
_cell.length_c   1.000
_cell.angle_alpha   90.00
_cell.angle_beta   90.00
_cell.angle_gamma   90.00
#
_symmetry.space_group_name_H-M   'P 1'
#
loop_
_entity.id
_entity.type
_entity.pdbx_description
1 polymer ?
#
loop_
_entity_poly.entity_id
_entity_poly.type
_entity_poly.pdbx_seq_one_letter_code
_entity_poly.pdbx_strand_id
1 'polypeptide(L)'
;MIGRPVDPKAVELARSKGWRVDPVAFPYEITSTDSETFLLHAATTSCDCRWTVHFTWSSGGRTGTLTVPSDGGSFRVVSGAGARRCSLVEPACG
;
A
#
# COMPACT_ATOMS: atom_id res chain seq x y z
N MET A 1 7.31 0.97 11.63
CA MET A 1 5.90 0.67 11.31
C MET A 1 5.53 -0.65 11.97
N ILE A 2 4.53 -0.69 12.85
CA ILE A 2 3.98 -1.96 13.36
C ILE A 2 2.83 -2.31 12.41
N GLY A 3 3.09 -3.18 11.44
CA GLY A 3 2.08 -3.63 10.48
C GLY A 3 1.08 -4.57 11.15
N ARG A 4 -0.20 -4.47 10.78
CA ARG A 4 -1.18 -5.52 11.09
C ARG A 4 -0.77 -6.83 10.40
N PRO A 5 -1.14 -8.00 10.95
CA PRO A 5 -0.93 -9.28 10.26
C PRO A 5 -1.56 -9.25 8.87
N VAL A 6 -0.80 -9.68 7.86
CA VAL A 6 -1.26 -9.78 6.47
C VAL A 6 -2.30 -10.90 6.36
N ASP A 7 -3.33 -10.70 5.53
CA ASP A 7 -4.35 -11.73 5.25
C ASP A 7 -3.69 -13.04 4.78
N PRO A 8 -4.00 -14.20 5.39
CA PRO A 8 -3.43 -15.50 5.00
C PRO A 8 -3.60 -15.83 3.51
N LYS A 9 -4.73 -15.44 2.89
CA LYS A 9 -4.98 -15.66 1.46
C LYS A 9 -4.07 -14.80 0.58
N ALA A 10 -3.77 -13.58 1.02
CA ALA A 10 -2.82 -12.72 0.32
C ALA A 10 -1.40 -13.28 0.41
N VAL A 11 -1.02 -13.87 1.55
CA VAL A 11 0.26 -14.57 1.72
C VAL A 11 0.35 -15.77 0.79
N GLU A 12 -0.71 -16.58 0.69
CA GLU A 12 -0.74 -17.76 -0.19
C GLU A 12 -0.65 -17.38 -1.67
N LEU A 13 -1.39 -16.35 -2.10
CA LEU A 13 -1.31 -15.81 -3.46
C LEU A 13 0.12 -15.35 -3.78
N ALA A 14 0.77 -14.62 -2.89
CA ALA A 14 2.12 -14.12 -3.11
C ALA A 14 3.15 -15.28 -3.20
N ARG A 15 3.04 -16.32 -2.35
CA ARG A 15 3.89 -17.52 -2.47
C ARG A 15 3.70 -18.22 -3.81
N SER A 16 2.46 -18.34 -4.29
CA SER A 16 2.17 -18.96 -5.60
C SER A 16 2.81 -18.22 -6.79
N LYS A 17 3.08 -16.92 -6.62
CA LYS A 17 3.77 -16.07 -7.60
C LYS A 17 5.30 -16.09 -7.44
N GLY A 18 5.83 -16.85 -6.49
CA GLY A 18 7.26 -16.89 -6.16
C GLY A 18 7.74 -15.66 -5.39
N TRP A 19 6.83 -14.85 -4.82
CA TRP A 19 7.21 -13.67 -4.06
C TRP A 19 7.62 -14.04 -2.64
N ARG A 20 8.66 -13.37 -2.13
CA ARG A 20 9.04 -13.46 -0.72
C ARG A 20 7.99 -12.75 0.13
N VAL A 21 7.52 -13.42 1.18
CA VAL A 21 6.44 -12.93 2.06
C VAL A 21 6.84 -12.89 3.53
N ASP A 22 8.09 -13.24 3.84
CA ASP A 22 8.57 -13.17 5.21
C ASP A 22 8.67 -11.68 5.62
N PRO A 23 8.15 -11.31 6.82
CA PRO A 23 8.19 -9.93 7.26
C PRO A 23 9.63 -9.42 7.31
N VAL A 24 9.90 -8.37 6.55
CA VAL A 24 11.21 -7.73 6.57
C VAL A 24 11.27 -6.79 7.76
N ALA A 25 12.28 -6.98 8.63
CA ALA A 25 12.51 -6.06 9.74
C ALA A 25 13.13 -4.77 9.20
N PHE A 26 12.53 -3.63 9.55
CA PHE A 26 13.10 -2.32 9.22
C PHE A 26 14.09 -1.87 10.31
N PRO A 27 15.16 -1.15 9.93
CA PRO A 27 15.53 -0.74 8.57
C PRO A 27 16.10 -1.90 7.73
N TYR A 28 15.65 -2.00 6.48
CA TYR A 28 16.11 -3.02 5.52
C TYR A 28 17.04 -2.39 4.50
N GLU A 29 18.20 -3.01 4.27
CA GLU A 29 19.22 -2.54 3.35
C GLU A 29 19.10 -3.28 2.01
N ILE A 30 19.00 -2.53 0.92
CA ILE A 30 19.00 -3.05 -0.45
C ILE A 30 20.22 -2.50 -1.18
N THR A 31 20.88 -3.32 -1.99
CA THR A 31 21.99 -2.87 -2.84
C THR A 31 21.45 -2.49 -4.22
N SER A 32 22.17 -1.66 -4.98
CA SER A 32 21.73 -1.24 -6.32
C SER A 32 21.58 -2.38 -7.33
N THR A 33 22.16 -3.55 -7.03
CA THR A 33 22.08 -4.76 -7.85
C THR A 33 20.91 -5.66 -7.49
N ASP A 34 20.24 -5.45 -6.36
CA ASP A 34 19.14 -6.31 -5.88
C ASP A 34 17.91 -5.45 -5.55
N SER A 35 17.10 -5.19 -6.57
CA SER A 35 15.90 -4.37 -6.44
C SER A 35 14.79 -5.13 -5.74
N GLU A 36 14.37 -4.68 -4.56
CA GLU A 36 13.25 -5.28 -3.84
C GLU A 36 11.91 -4.65 -4.26
N THR A 37 10.87 -5.48 -4.44
CA THR A 37 9.50 -5.03 -4.70
C THR A 37 8.63 -5.21 -3.46
N PHE A 38 7.97 -4.14 -3.01
CA PHE A 38 7.05 -4.19 -1.87
C PHE A 38 5.59 -4.27 -2.33
N LEU A 39 4.83 -5.22 -1.79
CA LEU A 39 3.38 -5.26 -1.92
C LEU A 39 2.72 -4.49 -0.78
N LEU A 40 1.99 -3.43 -1.10
CA LEU A 40 1.20 -2.67 -0.14
C LEU A 40 -0.27 -3.06 -0.26
N HIS A 41 -0.83 -3.61 0.81
CA HIS A 41 -2.26 -3.94 0.88
C HIS A 41 -2.94 -3.06 1.93
N ALA A 42 -3.85 -2.19 1.47
CA ALA A 42 -4.68 -1.36 2.32
C ALA A 42 -6.13 -1.85 2.29
N ALA A 43 -6.72 -2.02 3.46
CA ALA A 43 -8.11 -2.42 3.65
C ALA A 43 -8.78 -1.52 4.69
N THR A 44 -10.08 -1.27 4.52
CA THR A 44 -10.90 -0.53 5.48
C THR A 44 -12.22 -1.24 5.74
N THR A 45 -12.81 -1.02 6.91
CA THR A 45 -14.08 -1.61 7.33
C THR A 45 -15.27 -0.67 7.18
N SER A 46 -15.06 0.65 7.20
CA SER A 46 -16.17 1.61 7.31
C SER A 46 -15.99 2.94 6.59
N CYS A 47 -14.85 3.20 5.92
CA CYS A 47 -14.65 4.45 5.20
C CYS A 47 -14.53 4.27 3.69
N ASP A 48 -14.73 5.40 3.01
CA ASP A 48 -14.10 5.74 1.74
C ASP A 48 -12.87 6.59 2.08
N CYS A 49 -11.70 5.97 2.13
CA CYS A 49 -10.46 6.60 2.57
C CYS A 49 -9.51 6.82 1.39
N ARG A 50 -8.81 7.95 1.44
CA ARG A 50 -7.64 8.24 0.61
C ARG A 50 -6.38 8.10 1.44
N TRP A 51 -5.31 7.58 0.86
CA TRP A 51 -4.04 7.37 1.55
C TRP A 51 -2.83 7.53 0.63
N THR A 52 -1.71 7.91 1.23
CA THR A 52 -0.38 8.01 0.62
C THR A 52 0.62 7.25 1.50
N VAL A 53 1.74 6.86 0.91
CA VAL A 53 2.85 6.24 1.66
C VAL A 53 4.03 7.17 1.67
N HIS A 54 4.61 7.37 2.85
CA HIS A 54 5.87 8.08 3.02
C HIS A 54 6.97 7.07 3.38
N PHE A 55 7.98 6.97 2.53
CA PHE A 55 9.13 6.08 2.72
C PHE A 55 10.40 6.89 2.95
N THR A 56 10.92 6.84 4.16
CA THR A 56 12.21 7.47 4.50
C THR A 56 13.35 6.53 4.13
N TRP A 57 14.36 7.03 3.44
CA TRP A 57 15.47 6.23 2.91
C TRP A 57 16.83 6.90 3.13
N SER A 58 17.88 6.06 3.11
CA SER A 58 19.27 6.47 3.03
C SER A 58 20.03 5.60 2.02
N SER A 59 20.86 6.20 1.16
CA SER A 59 21.67 5.48 0.17
C SER A 59 22.92 6.28 -0.19
N GLY A 60 24.10 5.68 -0.04
CA GLY A 60 25.38 6.29 -0.44
C GLY A 60 25.61 7.69 0.13
N GLY A 61 25.26 7.92 1.40
CA GLY A 61 25.38 9.22 2.08
C GLY A 61 24.25 10.23 1.80
N ARG A 62 23.27 9.89 0.96
CA ARG A 62 22.06 10.70 0.75
C ARG A 62 20.91 10.16 1.58
N THR A 63 20.00 11.04 1.99
CA THR A 63 18.76 10.70 2.70
C THR A 63 17.58 11.44 2.10
N GLY A 64 16.38 10.89 2.24
CA GLY A 64 15.16 11.58 1.81
C GLY A 64 13.88 10.86 2.20
N THR A 65 12.75 11.43 1.79
CA THR A 65 11.44 10.82 1.91
C THR A 65 10.80 10.76 0.53
N LEU A 66 10.42 9.55 0.09
CA LEU A 66 9.61 9.33 -1.09
C LEU A 66 8.13 9.32 -0.68
N THR A 67 7.28 10.01 -1.45
CA THR A 67 5.82 9.92 -1.31
C THR A 67 5.25 9.14 -2.48
N VAL A 68 4.33 8.20 -2.20
CA VAL A 68 3.65 7.36 -3.20
C VAL A 68 2.13 7.56 -3.07
N PRO A 69 1.39 7.80 -4.17
CA PRO A 69 1.89 7.93 -5.54
C PRO A 69 2.64 9.26 -5.76
N SER A 70 3.63 9.24 -6.66
CA SER A 70 4.54 10.36 -6.88
C SER A 70 3.93 11.52 -7.67
N ASP A 71 2.76 11.31 -8.27
CA ASP A 71 2.01 12.28 -9.05
C ASP A 71 1.22 13.28 -8.19
N GLY A 72 1.36 13.20 -6.85
CA GLY A 72 0.62 14.02 -5.90
C GLY A 72 -0.82 13.56 -5.67
N GLY A 73 -1.23 12.45 -6.28
CA GLY A 73 -2.51 11.81 -6.05
C GLY A 73 -2.58 11.06 -4.72
N SER A 74 -3.66 10.31 -4.55
CA SER A 74 -3.81 9.41 -3.43
C SER A 74 -4.45 8.11 -3.90
N PHE A 75 -4.04 7.00 -3.27
CA PHE A 75 -4.75 5.75 -3.42
C PHE A 75 -6.09 5.85 -2.69
N ARG A 76 -7.12 5.15 -3.18
CA ARG A 76 -8.45 5.11 -2.56
C ARG A 76 -8.80 3.68 -2.17
N VAL A 77 -9.26 3.50 -0.93
CA VAL A 77 -9.79 2.23 -0.43
C VAL A 77 -11.20 2.46 0.11
N VAL A 78 -12.15 1.63 -0.28
CA VAL A 78 -13.56 1.77 0.08
C VAL A 78 -14.08 0.45 0.61
N SER A 79 -14.79 0.49 1.73
CA SER A 79 -15.59 -0.64 2.22
C SER A 79 -17.02 -0.56 1.70
N GLY A 80 -17.72 -1.68 1.58
CA GLY A 80 -19.14 -1.67 1.23
C GLY A 80 -20.00 -0.82 2.20
N ALA A 81 -19.64 -0.78 3.48
CA ALA A 81 -20.29 0.06 4.48
C ALA A 81 -19.97 1.56 4.33
N GLY A 82 -18.76 1.89 3.85
CA GLY A 82 -18.31 3.27 3.63
C GLY A 82 -18.53 3.79 2.21
N ALA A 83 -19.03 2.96 1.29
CA ALA A 83 -19.29 3.35 -0.09
C ALA A 83 -20.47 4.31 -0.17
N ARG A 84 -20.29 5.44 -0.88
CA ARG A 84 -21.43 6.24 -1.30
C ARG A 84 -22.31 5.40 -2.22
N ARG A 85 -23.56 5.19 -1.81
CA ARG A 85 -24.59 4.55 -2.65
C ARG A 85 -25.05 5.56 -3.68
N CYS A 86 -24.46 5.49 -4.87
CA CYS A 86 -24.91 6.22 -6.05
C CYS A 86 -25.87 5.32 -6.83
N SER A 87 -27.07 5.81 -7.13
CA SER A 87 -27.94 5.18 -8.13
C SER A 87 -27.70 5.85 -9.48
N LEU A 88 -27.80 5.08 -10.57
CA LEU A 88 -27.63 5.60 -11.93
C LEU A 88 -28.73 6.62 -12.33
N VAL A 89 -29.75 6.80 -11.50
CA VAL A 89 -30.84 7.77 -11.67
C VAL A 89 -30.67 9.05 -10.85
N GLU A 90 -29.66 9.14 -9.98
CA GLU A 90 -29.36 10.35 -9.21
C GLU A 90 -28.08 11.04 -9.71
N PRO A 91 -28.17 12.26 -10.28
CA PRO A 91 -27.02 12.95 -10.89
C PRO A 91 -26.02 13.55 -9.89
N ALA A 92 -26.22 13.37 -8.57
CA ALA A 92 -25.40 13.99 -7.52
C ALA A 92 -24.05 13.26 -7.26
N CYS A 93 -23.71 12.24 -8.05
CA CYS A 93 -22.42 11.57 -7.98
C CYS A 93 -21.53 11.97 -9.16
N GLY A 94 -21.09 13.23 -9.17
CA GLY A 94 -20.07 13.78 -10.05
C GLY A 94 -19.03 14.54 -9.25
#